data_AF-A0A7S2BKI1-F1
#
_entry.id   AF-A0A7S2BKI1-F1
#
_cell.length_a   1.000
_cell.length_b   1.000
_cell.length_c   1.000
_cell.angle_alpha   90.00
_cell.angle_beta   90.00
_cell.angle_gamma   90.00
#
_symmetry.space_group_name_H-M   'P 1'
#
loop_
_entity.id
_entity.type
_entity.pdbx_description
1 polymer ?
#
loop_
_entity_poly.entity_id
_entity_poly.type
_entity_poly.pdbx_seq_one_letter_code
_entity_poly.pdbx_strand_id
1 'polypeptide(L)'
;RHLAEMAAATGRSALAARATDLASSIDDALQLHAVMASGTCAKEGGSGAGDDDTIFAYEVDGFGSSLFMDDANVPSLLSLPYLGYLDASEPLYERTRAAVLSERNPFYFEGIDAQDKTTHFTGVGSPHTGLNYIWPMSLIIRAITSDDDDEIADCLDQLKVSSAGTGFMHESFYHTDPSEYSRSWFAWANSLFGEMVLKVAAERPHLILKQ
;
A
#
# COMPACT_ATOMS: atom_id res chain seq x y z
N ARG A 1 3.30 -20.33 -2.66
CA ARG A 1 4.32 -21.06 -1.88
C ARG A 1 3.74 -21.72 -0.61
N HIS A 2 2.98 -21.02 0.26
CA HIS A 2 2.31 -21.64 1.43
C HIS A 2 1.48 -22.91 1.12
N LEU A 3 0.75 -22.95 0.00
CA LEU A 3 0.04 -24.17 -0.42
C LEU A 3 0.98 -25.36 -0.63
N ALA A 4 2.18 -25.12 -1.20
CA ALA A 4 3.17 -26.16 -1.40
C ALA A 4 3.67 -26.72 -0.06
N GLU A 5 3.95 -25.83 0.90
CA GLU A 5 4.37 -26.22 2.26
C GLU A 5 3.31 -27.06 2.97
N MET A 6 2.04 -26.61 2.98
CA MET A 6 0.93 -27.37 3.58
C MET A 6 0.70 -28.72 2.87
N ALA A 7 0.80 -28.75 1.53
CA ALA A 7 0.65 -29.97 0.76
C ALA A 7 1.78 -30.96 1.07
N ALA A 8 3.02 -30.49 1.17
CA ALA A 8 4.17 -31.32 1.55
C ALA A 8 4.02 -31.88 2.97
N ALA A 9 3.65 -31.04 3.93
CA ALA A 9 3.42 -31.43 5.34
C ALA A 9 2.31 -32.48 5.50
N THR A 10 1.39 -32.56 4.54
CA THR A 10 0.27 -33.53 4.54
C THR A 10 0.49 -34.72 3.58
N GLY A 11 1.72 -34.90 3.08
CA GLY A 11 2.10 -36.04 2.22
C GLY A 11 1.60 -35.94 0.77
N ARG A 12 1.10 -34.77 0.34
CA ARG A 12 0.59 -34.51 -1.02
C ARG A 12 1.68 -33.96 -1.93
N SER A 13 2.76 -34.72 -2.13
CA SER A 13 3.97 -34.28 -2.84
C SER A 13 3.70 -33.77 -4.27
N ALA A 14 2.82 -34.42 -5.03
CA ALA A 14 2.48 -33.99 -6.39
C ALA A 14 1.76 -32.64 -6.43
N LEU A 15 0.91 -32.35 -5.44
CA LEU A 15 0.27 -31.04 -5.32
C LEU A 15 1.28 -29.98 -4.89
N ALA A 16 2.19 -30.34 -3.97
CA ALA A 16 3.25 -29.45 -3.52
C ALA A 16 4.14 -29.01 -4.69
N ALA A 17 4.61 -29.95 -5.51
CA ALA A 17 5.42 -29.67 -6.69
C ALA A 17 4.69 -28.72 -7.66
N ARG A 18 3.44 -29.02 -8.02
CA ARG A 18 2.64 -28.16 -8.91
C ARG A 18 2.44 -26.75 -8.37
N ALA A 19 2.23 -26.61 -7.06
CA ALA A 19 2.07 -25.30 -6.42
C ALA A 19 3.37 -24.50 -6.40
N THR A 20 4.53 -25.17 -6.24
CA THR A 20 5.85 -24.54 -6.37
C THR A 20 6.12 -24.11 -7.80
N ASP A 21 5.90 -25.00 -8.78
CA ASP A 21 6.16 -24.72 -10.19
C ASP A 21 5.33 -23.53 -10.68
N LEU A 22 4.02 -23.51 -10.33
CA LEU A 22 3.15 -22.39 -10.67
C LEU A 22 3.63 -21.08 -10.03
N ALA A 23 4.00 -21.11 -8.74
CA ALA A 23 4.49 -19.92 -8.06
C ALA A 23 5.77 -19.37 -8.70
N SER A 24 6.74 -20.23 -9.03
CA SER A 24 7.96 -19.82 -9.72
C SER A 24 7.67 -19.24 -11.10
N SER A 25 6.77 -19.88 -11.87
CA SER A 25 6.44 -19.38 -13.22
C SER A 25 5.76 -18.01 -13.22
N ILE A 26 4.95 -17.72 -12.19
CA ILE A 26 4.31 -16.41 -12.01
C ILE A 26 5.36 -15.38 -11.60
N ASP A 27 6.25 -15.73 -10.66
CA ASP A 27 7.34 -14.88 -10.18
C ASP A 27 8.27 -14.47 -11.34
N ASP A 28 8.69 -15.44 -12.16
CA ASP A 28 9.49 -15.21 -13.37
C ASP A 28 8.77 -14.25 -14.35
N ALA A 29 7.45 -14.41 -14.53
CA ALA A 29 6.66 -13.54 -15.39
C ALA A 29 6.53 -12.12 -14.82
N LEU A 30 6.41 -11.96 -13.51
CA LEU A 30 6.38 -10.65 -12.85
C LEU A 30 7.70 -9.91 -13.04
N GLN A 31 8.84 -10.59 -12.87
CA GLN A 31 10.16 -9.97 -13.09
C GLN A 31 10.33 -9.50 -14.54
N LEU A 32 9.74 -10.21 -15.50
CA LEU A 32 9.86 -9.86 -16.92
C LEU A 32 8.87 -8.77 -17.37
N HIS A 33 7.68 -8.71 -16.78
CA HIS A 33 6.58 -7.92 -17.33
C HIS A 33 6.02 -6.87 -16.38
N ALA A 34 6.13 -7.03 -15.06
CA ALA A 34 5.52 -6.12 -14.09
C ALA A 34 6.39 -4.93 -13.71
N VAL A 35 7.62 -4.83 -14.24
CA VAL A 35 8.53 -3.71 -14.00
C VAL A 35 8.45 -2.75 -15.18
N MET A 36 8.18 -1.48 -14.90
CA MET A 36 8.08 -0.42 -15.89
C MET A 36 9.03 0.73 -15.57
N ALA A 37 9.33 1.54 -16.59
CA ALA A 37 10.08 2.77 -16.38
C ALA A 37 9.31 3.73 -15.47
N SER A 38 10.01 4.31 -14.52
CA SER A 38 9.52 5.37 -13.66
C SER A 38 9.22 6.64 -14.46
N GLY A 39 9.85 6.90 -15.61
CA GLY A 39 9.52 8.10 -16.40
C GLY A 39 9.86 9.42 -15.71
N THR A 40 10.47 9.38 -14.53
CA THR A 40 11.09 10.50 -13.82
C THR A 40 12.40 10.93 -14.49
N CYS A 41 13.06 10.01 -15.20
CA CYS A 41 14.19 10.32 -16.07
C CYS A 41 13.86 10.00 -17.53
N ALA A 42 12.95 10.75 -18.16
CA ALA A 42 13.00 10.91 -19.61
C ALA A 42 14.26 11.73 -19.96
N LYS A 43 15.45 11.10 -19.98
CA LYS A 43 16.59 11.69 -20.67
C LYS A 43 16.21 11.75 -22.15
N GLU A 44 15.96 12.95 -22.66
CA GLU A 44 15.82 13.20 -24.09
C GLU A 44 17.01 12.53 -24.82
N GLY A 45 16.71 11.47 -25.58
CA GLY A 45 17.68 10.80 -26.46
C GLY A 45 18.44 9.59 -25.89
N GLY A 46 18.08 9.03 -24.73
CA GLY A 46 18.72 7.82 -24.18
C GLY A 46 17.82 6.57 -24.24
N SER A 47 18.30 5.49 -24.87
CA SER A 47 17.63 4.19 -24.87
C SER A 47 17.76 3.49 -23.50
N GLY A 48 16.65 3.39 -22.77
CA GLY A 48 16.48 2.53 -21.60
C GLY A 48 16.49 3.27 -20.26
N ALA A 49 15.48 3.00 -19.42
CA ALA A 49 15.57 3.25 -17.99
C ALA A 49 16.64 2.28 -17.42
N GLY A 50 17.62 2.80 -16.68
CA GLY A 50 18.47 1.94 -15.85
C GLY A 50 17.66 1.36 -14.69
N ASP A 51 18.17 0.32 -14.03
CA ASP A 51 17.47 -0.32 -12.90
C ASP A 51 17.02 0.69 -11.84
N ASP A 52 17.77 1.77 -11.62
CA ASP A 52 17.46 2.85 -10.66
C ASP A 52 16.26 3.74 -11.04
N ASP A 53 15.74 3.65 -12.26
CA ASP A 53 14.58 4.44 -12.74
C ASP A 53 13.40 3.51 -13.07
N THR A 54 13.25 2.41 -12.34
CA THR A 54 12.16 1.44 -12.53
C THR A 54 11.26 1.33 -11.29
N ILE A 55 9.99 1.00 -11.52
CA ILE A 55 8.97 0.75 -10.50
C ILE A 55 8.07 -0.41 -10.94
N PHE A 56 7.29 -0.97 -10.02
CA PHE A 56 6.22 -1.88 -10.39
C PHE A 56 5.08 -1.15 -11.10
N ALA A 57 4.56 -1.77 -12.15
CA ALA A 57 3.26 -1.46 -12.72
C ALA A 57 2.16 -2.07 -11.84
N TYR A 58 1.02 -1.39 -11.75
CA TYR A 58 -0.17 -1.92 -11.08
C TYR A 58 -0.82 -3.03 -11.91
N GLU A 59 -0.96 -2.80 -13.22
CA GLU A 59 -1.50 -3.74 -14.18
C GLU A 59 -0.65 -3.78 -15.45
N VAL A 60 -0.56 -4.96 -16.05
CA VAL A 60 0.12 -5.20 -17.33
C VAL A 60 -0.67 -6.19 -18.17
N ASP A 61 -0.61 -6.05 -19.49
CA ASP A 61 -1.37 -6.90 -20.43
C ASP A 61 -0.54 -8.04 -21.05
N GLY A 62 0.78 -8.03 -20.87
CA GLY A 62 1.70 -8.97 -21.52
C GLY A 62 1.99 -8.69 -23.00
N PHE A 63 1.34 -7.68 -23.59
CA PHE A 63 1.58 -7.20 -24.96
C PHE A 63 2.46 -5.93 -24.99
N GLY A 64 2.77 -5.36 -23.82
CA GLY A 64 3.66 -4.23 -23.65
C GLY A 64 3.01 -3.00 -23.02
N SER A 65 1.69 -3.04 -22.76
CA SER A 65 1.02 -1.97 -22.02
C SER A 65 1.22 -2.19 -20.52
N SER A 66 1.45 -1.08 -19.82
CA SER A 66 1.55 -1.03 -18.36
C SER A 66 0.78 0.18 -17.83
N LEU A 67 0.11 -0.02 -16.70
CA LEU A 67 -0.60 1.01 -15.96
C LEU A 67 0.14 1.25 -14.65
N PHE A 68 0.54 2.50 -14.41
CA PHE A 68 0.98 2.92 -13.09
C PHE A 68 -0.16 3.62 -12.34
N MET A 69 -0.55 3.04 -11.22
CA MET A 69 -1.38 3.63 -10.17
C MET A 69 -1.18 2.80 -8.89
N ASP A 70 -1.88 3.13 -7.82
CA ASP A 70 -2.18 2.15 -6.77
C ASP A 70 -3.59 2.38 -6.25
N ASP A 71 -4.16 1.33 -5.67
CA ASP A 71 -5.46 1.35 -5.01
C ASP A 71 -5.28 1.06 -3.52
N ALA A 72 -6.12 1.65 -2.67
CA ALA A 72 -6.03 1.47 -1.24
C ALA A 72 -6.41 0.06 -0.74
N ASN A 73 -7.14 -0.73 -1.54
CA ASN A 73 -7.49 -2.10 -1.19
C ASN A 73 -6.26 -3.02 -1.22
N VAL A 74 -6.11 -3.84 -0.19
CA VAL A 74 -5.10 -4.92 -0.18
C VAL A 74 -5.65 -6.13 -0.94
N PRO A 75 -4.91 -6.73 -1.91
CA PRO A 75 -3.53 -6.45 -2.29
C PRO A 75 -3.34 -5.21 -3.17
N SER A 76 -2.42 -4.34 -2.75
CA SER A 76 -1.93 -3.15 -3.46
C SER A 76 -0.40 -3.19 -3.61
N LEU A 77 0.18 -2.33 -4.46
CA LEU A 77 1.63 -2.18 -4.57
C LEU A 77 2.25 -1.76 -3.22
N LEU A 78 1.60 -0.84 -2.50
CA LEU A 78 2.03 -0.42 -1.17
C LEU A 78 2.08 -1.58 -0.17
N SER A 79 1.19 -2.56 -0.30
CA SER A 79 1.03 -3.68 0.64
C SER A 79 1.93 -4.89 0.38
N LEU A 80 2.77 -4.87 -0.66
CA LEU A 80 3.60 -6.02 -1.02
C LEU A 80 4.48 -6.55 0.13
N PRO A 81 5.12 -5.71 0.97
CA PRO A 81 5.85 -6.21 2.13
C PRO A 81 4.93 -6.77 3.21
N TYR A 82 3.78 -6.13 3.46
CA TYR A 82 2.80 -6.62 4.43
C TYR A 82 2.31 -8.04 4.08
N LEU A 83 2.15 -8.34 2.79
CA LEU A 83 1.76 -9.67 2.31
C LEU A 83 2.91 -10.68 2.27
N GLY A 84 4.14 -10.26 2.61
CA GLY A 84 5.33 -11.11 2.59
C GLY A 84 5.81 -11.47 1.19
N TYR A 85 5.50 -10.66 0.18
CA TYR A 85 6.00 -10.90 -1.19
C TYR A 85 7.45 -10.45 -1.36
N LEU A 86 7.81 -9.31 -0.76
CA LEU A 86 9.14 -8.71 -0.81
C LEU A 86 9.48 -8.03 0.52
N ASP A 87 10.75 -7.72 0.77
CA ASP A 87 11.15 -6.95 1.96
C ASP A 87 10.83 -5.46 1.76
N ALA A 88 10.52 -4.75 2.86
CA ALA A 88 10.27 -3.31 2.80
C ALA A 88 11.51 -2.50 2.38
N SER A 89 12.72 -3.05 2.56
CA SER A 89 13.97 -2.44 2.12
C SER A 89 14.37 -2.81 0.68
N GLU A 90 13.52 -3.51 -0.08
CA GLU A 90 13.82 -3.82 -1.49
C GLU A 90 13.83 -2.52 -2.32
N PRO A 91 14.94 -2.18 -3.03
CA PRO A 91 15.06 -0.87 -3.69
C PRO A 91 13.97 -0.60 -4.74
N LEU A 92 13.51 -1.63 -5.44
CA LEU A 92 12.40 -1.52 -6.39
C LEU A 92 11.09 -1.18 -5.68
N TYR A 93 10.84 -1.77 -4.51
CA TYR A 93 9.68 -1.45 -3.70
C TYR A 93 9.78 -0.03 -3.14
N GLU A 94 10.92 0.41 -2.60
CA GLU A 94 11.08 1.77 -2.09
C GLU A 94 10.77 2.84 -3.15
N ARG A 95 11.27 2.65 -4.38
CA ARG A 95 10.94 3.54 -5.51
C ARG A 95 9.45 3.47 -5.88
N THR A 96 8.87 2.27 -5.86
CA THR A 96 7.44 2.08 -6.13
C THR A 96 6.59 2.77 -5.06
N ARG A 97 6.91 2.58 -3.78
CA ARG A 97 6.28 3.22 -2.62
C ARG A 97 6.31 4.74 -2.75
N ALA A 98 7.48 5.32 -3.07
CA ALA A 98 7.62 6.75 -3.29
C ALA A 98 6.74 7.26 -4.44
N ALA A 99 6.65 6.50 -5.54
CA ALA A 99 5.77 6.85 -6.65
C ALA A 99 4.27 6.73 -6.29
N VAL A 100 3.89 5.72 -5.50
CA VAL A 100 2.51 5.49 -5.04
C VAL A 100 2.04 6.60 -4.11
N LEU A 101 2.92 7.09 -3.23
CA LEU A 101 2.65 8.15 -2.25
C LEU A 101 3.00 9.54 -2.82
N SER A 102 2.67 9.77 -4.09
CA SER A 102 2.91 11.04 -4.78
C SER A 102 1.81 11.32 -5.80
N GLU A 103 1.72 12.56 -6.30
CA GLU A 103 0.79 12.98 -7.36
C GLU A 103 0.90 12.16 -8.66
N ARG A 104 1.95 11.36 -8.80
CA ARG A 104 2.08 10.42 -9.92
C ARG A 104 1.03 9.31 -9.88
N ASN A 105 0.62 8.87 -8.70
CA ASN A 105 -0.52 7.99 -8.56
C ASN A 105 -1.80 8.84 -8.72
N PRO A 106 -2.65 8.58 -9.74
CA PRO A 106 -3.87 9.36 -9.95
C PRO A 106 -4.89 9.25 -8.80
N PHE A 107 -4.70 8.30 -7.89
CA PHE A 107 -5.52 8.11 -6.70
C PHE A 107 -4.79 8.47 -5.40
N TYR A 108 -3.65 9.13 -5.46
CA TYR A 108 -3.05 9.78 -4.30
C TYR A 108 -3.63 11.18 -4.15
N PHE A 109 -4.12 11.50 -2.95
CA PHE A 109 -4.77 12.77 -2.66
C PHE A 109 -4.12 13.44 -1.44
N GLU A 110 -4.07 14.77 -1.49
CA GLU A 110 -3.62 15.61 -0.39
C GLU A 110 -4.67 16.68 -0.11
N GLY A 111 -4.95 16.96 1.16
CA GLY A 111 -5.89 17.99 1.56
C GLY A 111 -5.59 18.53 2.95
N ILE A 112 -6.06 19.75 3.20
CA ILE A 112 -6.02 20.36 4.53
C ILE A 112 -7.43 20.31 5.08
N ASP A 113 -7.58 19.83 6.30
CA ASP A 113 -8.87 19.78 6.99
C ASP A 113 -9.49 21.19 7.06
N ALA A 114 -10.73 21.31 6.56
CA ALA A 114 -11.45 22.57 6.45
C ALA A 114 -11.85 23.15 7.82
N GLN A 115 -12.05 22.28 8.81
CA GLN A 115 -12.39 22.63 10.18
C GLN A 115 -11.13 22.85 11.03
N ASP A 116 -10.08 22.06 10.81
CA ASP A 116 -8.76 22.20 11.46
C ASP A 116 -7.63 22.37 10.44
N LYS A 117 -7.30 23.63 10.15
CA LYS A 117 -6.27 23.99 9.15
C LYS A 117 -4.84 23.54 9.49
N THR A 118 -4.63 22.85 10.59
CA THR A 118 -3.32 22.30 10.99
C THR A 118 -3.15 20.83 10.61
N THR A 119 -4.25 20.11 10.35
CA THR A 119 -4.21 18.71 9.95
C THR A 119 -4.13 18.59 8.44
N HIS A 120 -3.09 17.91 7.97
CA HIS A 120 -2.89 17.58 6.56
C HIS A 120 -3.21 16.10 6.35
N PHE A 121 -4.13 15.80 5.44
CA PHE A 121 -4.42 14.43 5.03
C PHE A 121 -3.67 14.12 3.73
N THR A 122 -2.97 13.00 3.72
CA THR A 122 -2.30 12.46 2.54
C THR A 122 -2.54 10.97 2.45
N GLY A 123 -2.90 10.46 1.28
CA GLY A 123 -3.09 9.01 1.15
C GLY A 123 -3.65 8.56 -0.17
N VAL A 124 -3.72 7.24 -0.32
CA VAL A 124 -4.25 6.59 -1.52
C VAL A 124 -5.75 6.33 -1.33
N GLY A 125 -6.51 6.61 -2.37
CA GLY A 125 -7.93 6.32 -2.49
C GLY A 125 -8.21 5.15 -3.43
N SER A 126 -9.35 5.22 -4.12
CA SER A 126 -9.74 4.21 -5.10
C SER A 126 -10.68 4.82 -6.14
N PRO A 127 -10.63 4.40 -7.42
CA PRO A 127 -11.69 4.68 -8.38
C PRO A 127 -13.08 4.23 -7.88
N HIS A 128 -13.15 3.30 -6.93
CA HIS A 128 -14.41 2.83 -6.34
C HIS A 128 -15.19 3.93 -5.61
N THR A 129 -14.49 4.82 -4.89
CA THR A 129 -15.10 5.94 -4.15
C THR A 129 -14.98 7.27 -4.89
N GLY A 130 -14.27 7.30 -6.02
CA GLY A 130 -14.03 8.49 -6.81
C GLY A 130 -12.85 9.33 -6.31
N LEU A 131 -12.66 10.48 -6.95
CA LEU A 131 -11.55 11.39 -6.68
C LEU A 131 -11.68 12.04 -5.31
N ASN A 132 -10.55 12.44 -4.74
CA ASN A 132 -10.44 13.22 -3.50
C ASN A 132 -10.88 12.48 -2.21
N TYR A 133 -11.17 11.19 -2.31
CA TYR A 133 -11.47 10.34 -1.16
C TYR A 133 -10.24 9.49 -0.81
N ILE A 134 -9.71 9.67 0.40
CA ILE A 134 -8.62 8.87 0.95
C ILE A 134 -9.21 7.70 1.72
N TRP A 135 -8.61 6.52 1.59
CA TRP A 135 -9.04 5.34 2.36
C TRP A 135 -8.13 5.16 3.59
N PRO A 136 -8.68 5.04 4.81
CA PRO A 136 -7.87 4.77 6.01
C PRO A 136 -6.96 3.54 5.88
N MET A 137 -7.36 2.56 5.08
CA MET A 137 -6.53 1.39 4.80
C MET A 137 -5.17 1.72 4.18
N SER A 138 -5.07 2.73 3.30
CA SER A 138 -3.78 3.09 2.70
C SER A 138 -2.83 3.69 3.71
N LEU A 139 -3.34 4.53 4.64
CA LEU A 139 -2.59 5.05 5.78
C LEU A 139 -2.13 3.93 6.73
N ILE A 140 -3.01 2.96 7.01
CA ILE A 140 -2.67 1.82 7.86
C ILE A 140 -1.56 0.98 7.23
N ILE A 141 -1.67 0.66 5.94
CA ILE A 141 -0.62 -0.10 5.23
C ILE A 141 0.67 0.71 5.14
N ARG A 142 0.60 2.03 4.88
CA ARG A 142 1.75 2.93 4.91
C ARG A 142 2.51 2.81 6.22
N ALA A 143 1.81 2.91 7.37
CA ALA A 143 2.41 2.75 8.68
C ALA A 143 2.98 1.34 8.93
N ILE A 144 2.24 0.27 8.58
CA ILE A 144 2.69 -1.13 8.77
C ILE A 144 3.99 -1.42 8.00
N THR A 145 4.16 -0.81 6.83
CA THR A 145 5.29 -1.03 5.92
C THR A 145 6.37 0.06 6.02
N SER A 146 6.31 0.91 7.05
CA SER A 146 7.32 1.93 7.33
C SER A 146 8.29 1.47 8.41
N ASP A 147 9.53 1.94 8.32
CA ASP A 147 10.53 1.87 9.38
C ASP A 147 10.77 3.24 10.07
N ASP A 148 10.17 4.31 9.56
CA ASP A 148 10.29 5.68 10.07
C ASP A 148 9.22 5.99 11.13
N ASP A 149 9.68 6.30 12.35
CA ASP A 149 8.82 6.63 13.48
C ASP A 149 7.96 7.89 13.24
N ASP A 150 8.49 8.87 12.50
CA ASP A 150 7.76 10.11 12.20
C ASP A 150 6.63 9.85 11.17
N GLU A 151 6.89 9.01 10.16
CA GLU A 151 5.86 8.58 9.20
C GLU A 151 4.74 7.78 9.87
N ILE A 152 5.10 6.88 10.80
CA ILE A 152 4.14 6.08 11.55
C ILE A 152 3.29 6.97 12.46
N ALA A 153 3.90 7.93 13.16
CA ALA A 153 3.20 8.87 14.01
C ALA A 153 2.22 9.75 13.22
N ASP A 154 2.65 10.26 12.06
CA ASP A 154 1.79 11.04 11.16
C ASP A 154 0.58 10.22 10.68
N CYS A 155 0.79 8.97 10.27
CA CYS A 155 -0.31 8.08 9.89
C CYS A 155 -1.31 7.85 11.04
N LEU A 156 -0.82 7.64 12.27
CA LEU A 156 -1.66 7.46 13.46
C LEU A 156 -2.51 8.71 13.75
N ASP A 157 -1.92 9.90 13.65
CA ASP A 157 -2.62 11.16 13.87
C ASP A 157 -3.67 11.40 12.79
N GLN A 158 -3.34 11.21 11.51
CA GLN A 158 -4.30 11.29 10.41
C GLN A 158 -5.46 10.30 10.59
N LEU A 159 -5.20 9.05 10.98
CA LEU A 159 -6.25 8.04 11.23
C LEU A 159 -7.17 8.42 12.38
N LYS A 160 -6.61 9.02 13.44
CA LYS A 160 -7.39 9.49 14.59
C LYS A 160 -8.32 10.63 14.20
N VAL A 161 -7.83 11.65 13.49
CA VAL A 161 -8.65 12.79 13.06
C VAL A 161 -9.68 12.35 12.02
N SER A 162 -9.28 11.56 11.03
CA SER A 162 -10.16 11.11 9.93
C SER A 162 -11.29 10.16 10.37
N SER A 163 -11.25 9.66 11.60
CA SER A 163 -12.37 8.91 12.20
C SER A 163 -13.63 9.78 12.44
N ALA A 164 -13.56 11.10 12.26
CA ALA A 164 -14.68 12.03 12.45
C ALA A 164 -15.38 11.89 13.82
N GLY A 165 -14.63 11.47 14.84
CA GLY A 165 -15.14 11.25 16.19
C GLY A 165 -16.03 10.01 16.37
N THR A 166 -16.16 9.15 15.36
CA THR A 166 -16.98 7.93 15.45
C THR A 166 -16.31 6.81 16.25
N GLY A 167 -14.96 6.85 16.34
CA GLY A 167 -14.16 5.80 16.96
C GLY A 167 -13.97 4.56 16.08
N PHE A 168 -14.38 4.61 14.81
CA PHE A 168 -14.21 3.54 13.83
C PHE A 168 -13.47 4.01 12.58
N MET A 169 -12.86 3.06 11.88
CA MET A 169 -12.33 3.28 10.53
C MET A 169 -13.44 3.17 9.50
N HIS A 170 -13.51 4.16 8.62
CA HIS A 170 -14.42 4.21 7.48
C HIS A 170 -13.78 3.53 6.26
N GLU A 171 -14.55 3.37 5.17
CA GLU A 171 -13.97 2.92 3.89
C GLU A 171 -13.14 4.02 3.24
N SER A 172 -13.72 5.21 3.13
CA SER A 172 -13.01 6.40 2.70
C SER A 172 -13.52 7.65 3.39
N PHE A 173 -12.74 8.72 3.35
CA PHE A 173 -13.11 10.06 3.81
C PHE A 173 -12.62 11.12 2.83
N TYR A 174 -13.31 12.25 2.74
CA TYR A 174 -12.95 13.32 1.83
C TYR A 174 -11.69 14.06 2.34
N HIS A 175 -10.72 14.29 1.47
CA HIS A 175 -9.36 14.76 1.83
C HIS A 175 -9.31 16.13 2.56
N THR A 176 -10.38 16.93 2.51
CA THR A 176 -10.49 18.20 3.24
C THR A 176 -11.61 18.21 4.28
N ASP A 177 -12.43 17.16 4.36
CA ASP A 177 -13.53 17.07 5.32
C ASP A 177 -13.76 15.61 5.72
N PRO A 178 -13.16 15.14 6.83
CA PRO A 178 -13.30 13.75 7.24
C PRO A 178 -14.71 13.38 7.69
N SER A 179 -15.61 14.35 7.91
CA SER A 179 -17.02 14.07 8.22
C SER A 179 -17.79 13.59 6.99
N GLU A 180 -17.27 13.83 5.78
CA GLU A 180 -17.73 13.21 4.54
C GLU A 180 -17.02 11.88 4.33
N TYR A 181 -17.64 10.79 4.75
CA TYR A 181 -17.06 9.44 4.66
C TYR A 181 -18.05 8.40 4.14
N SER A 182 -17.53 7.28 3.63
CA SER A 182 -18.32 6.11 3.25
C SER A 182 -18.18 4.98 4.28
N ARG A 183 -19.26 4.18 4.43
CA ARG A 183 -19.35 3.01 5.32
C ARG A 183 -18.91 3.29 6.76
N SER A 184 -19.85 3.77 7.57
CA SER A 184 -19.70 3.92 9.02
C SER A 184 -19.32 2.64 9.78
N TRP A 185 -19.54 1.47 9.17
CA TRP A 185 -19.16 0.17 9.75
C TRP A 185 -18.42 -0.69 8.74
N PHE A 186 -17.09 -0.68 8.83
CA PHE A 186 -16.21 -1.51 8.01
C PHE A 186 -15.27 -2.35 8.87
N ALA A 187 -15.74 -3.55 9.22
CA ALA A 187 -15.02 -4.44 10.14
C ALA A 187 -13.59 -4.80 9.69
N TRP A 188 -13.34 -4.87 8.38
CA TRP A 188 -11.99 -5.11 7.88
C TRP A 188 -11.04 -3.96 8.19
N ALA A 189 -11.40 -2.71 7.84
CA ALA A 189 -10.59 -1.53 8.16
C ALA A 189 -10.35 -1.40 9.68
N ASN A 190 -11.37 -1.68 10.49
CA ASN A 190 -11.24 -1.71 11.95
C ASN A 190 -10.23 -2.77 12.44
N SER A 191 -10.28 -3.98 11.85
CA SER A 191 -9.36 -5.06 12.22
C SER A 191 -7.92 -4.74 11.82
N LEU A 192 -7.73 -4.17 10.63
CA LEU A 192 -6.42 -3.77 10.13
C LEU A 192 -5.81 -2.64 10.98
N PHE A 193 -6.63 -1.68 11.42
CA PHE A 193 -6.20 -0.65 12.38
C PHE A 193 -5.77 -1.27 13.72
N GLY A 194 -6.55 -2.21 14.24
CA GLY A 194 -6.19 -2.94 15.46
C GLY A 194 -4.87 -3.70 15.33
N GLU A 195 -4.64 -4.35 14.19
CA GLU A 195 -3.39 -5.03 13.88
C GLU A 195 -2.20 -4.06 13.86
N MET A 196 -2.34 -2.91 13.18
CA MET A 196 -1.31 -1.87 13.16
C MET A 196 -1.00 -1.37 14.57
N VAL A 197 -2.01 -1.09 15.40
CA VAL A 197 -1.81 -0.65 16.79
C VAL A 197 -1.07 -1.73 17.61
N LEU A 198 -1.40 -3.01 17.43
CA LEU A 198 -0.69 -4.10 18.09
C LEU A 198 0.77 -4.20 17.64
N LYS A 199 1.06 -4.03 16.35
CA LYS A 199 2.42 -3.97 15.81
C LYS A 199 3.21 -2.80 16.41
N VAL A 200 2.64 -1.60 16.41
CA VAL A 200 3.27 -0.41 17.01
C VAL A 200 3.49 -0.61 18.51
N ALA A 201 2.52 -1.18 19.25
CA ALA A 201 2.70 -1.46 20.67
C ALA A 201 3.85 -2.43 20.95
N ALA A 202 4.04 -3.43 20.08
CA ALA A 202 5.09 -4.44 20.22
C ALA A 202 6.48 -3.93 19.84
N GLU A 203 6.57 -3.13 18.78
CA GLU A 203 7.85 -2.73 18.17
C GLU A 203 8.29 -1.31 18.54
N ARG A 204 7.33 -0.40 18.73
CA ARG A 204 7.52 1.05 18.93
C ARG A 204 6.57 1.61 20.00
N PRO A 205 6.57 1.05 21.24
CA PRO A 205 5.60 1.42 22.26
C PRO A 205 5.64 2.91 22.63
N HIS A 206 6.78 3.59 22.45
CA HIS A 206 6.93 5.02 22.73
C HIS A 206 6.06 5.93 21.84
N LEU A 207 5.55 5.44 20.71
CA LEU A 207 4.66 6.21 19.84
C LEU A 207 3.22 6.30 20.36
N ILE A 208 2.76 5.32 21.16
CA ILE A 208 1.33 5.23 21.56
C ILE A 208 1.11 5.01 23.06
N LEU A 209 2.12 4.54 23.79
CA LEU A 209 2.06 4.37 25.24
C LEU A 209 2.82 5.52 25.90
N LYS A 210 2.16 6.23 26.82
CA LYS A 210 2.84 7.18 27.70
C LYS A 210 3.85 6.40 28.55
N GLN A 211 5.12 6.78 28.48
CA GLN A 211 6.14 6.35 29.44
C GLN A 211 5.90 7.00 30.80
#